data_AF-A0A916JCM2-F1
#
_entry.id   AF-A0A916JCM2-F1
#
_cell.length_a   1.000
_cell.length_b   1.000
_cell.length_c   1.000
_cell.angle_alpha   90.00
_cell.angle_beta   90.00
_cell.angle_gamma   90.00
#
_symmetry.space_group_name_H-M   'P 1'
#
loop_
_entity.id
_entity.type
_entity.pdbx_description
1 polymer ?
#
loop_
_entity_poly.entity_id
_entity_poly.type
_entity_poly.pdbx_seq_one_letter_code
_entity_poly.pdbx_strand_id
1 'polypeptide(L)'
;MTVTRYDIKTDIKIGQQIFENLPNGIRPIWAGMVLSCFDRYIKDIPISVHELYPIINDNEKWKEAHEQFTKISVFWHENENYEHDHYLRLAELVAKVTYNSSGRPAPFDSDSGYYIPGLALNLAEIFDDYRLKEEVKSVILLFNRHKKFRKNLATAKDFLLYKKIDDILWFDWDPIGINEIAPRDEYQAYIPEIFRLVKVKADKQEIADRLYKLECENIGVIGTMEKCLAIADKLLNLQ
;
A
#
# COMPACT_ATOMS: atom_id res chain seq x y z
N MET A 1 -31.81 -14.90 -13.22
CA MET A 1 -31.69 -14.29 -11.87
C MET A 1 -30.56 -13.28 -11.92
N THR A 2 -30.91 -12.00 -12.01
CA THR A 2 -29.99 -10.87 -12.10
C THR A 2 -29.24 -10.72 -10.79
N VAL A 3 -27.96 -11.11 -10.78
CA VAL A 3 -27.06 -10.79 -9.67
C VAL A 3 -26.80 -9.29 -9.76
N THR A 4 -27.52 -8.50 -8.98
CA THR A 4 -27.12 -7.13 -8.64
C THR A 4 -25.80 -7.23 -7.89
N ARG A 5 -24.69 -7.35 -8.63
CA ARG A 5 -23.35 -7.12 -8.11
C ARG A 5 -23.29 -5.62 -7.84
N TYR A 6 -23.53 -5.23 -6.59
CA TYR A 6 -23.19 -3.90 -6.12
C TYR A 6 -21.73 -3.64 -6.49
N ASP A 7 -21.48 -2.69 -7.39
CA ASP A 7 -20.13 -2.34 -7.83
C ASP A 7 -19.50 -1.47 -6.74
N ILE A 8 -18.37 -1.92 -6.19
CA ILE A 8 -17.62 -1.23 -5.13
C ILE A 8 -17.34 0.22 -5.52
N LYS A 9 -17.21 0.48 -6.83
CA LYS A 9 -16.99 1.82 -7.39
C LYS A 9 -18.11 2.82 -7.12
N THR A 10 -19.35 2.35 -7.15
CA THR A 10 -20.54 3.23 -7.17
C THR A 10 -21.35 3.12 -5.89
N ASP A 11 -21.16 2.06 -5.11
CA ASP A 11 -21.90 1.86 -3.85
C ASP A 11 -21.02 2.15 -2.64
N ILE A 12 -21.19 3.36 -2.10
CA ILE A 12 -20.54 3.83 -0.88
C ILE A 12 -20.78 2.89 0.32
N LYS A 13 -21.90 2.14 0.36
CA LYS A 13 -22.18 1.21 1.46
C LYS A 13 -21.20 0.03 1.47
N ILE A 14 -20.72 -0.39 0.31
CA ILE A 14 -19.67 -1.41 0.25
C ILE A 14 -18.35 -0.84 0.80
N GLY A 15 -18.00 0.38 0.40
CA GLY A 15 -16.83 1.08 0.92
C GLY A 15 -16.87 1.26 2.44
N GLN A 16 -18.04 1.64 2.97
CA GLN A 16 -18.31 1.69 4.41
C GLN A 16 -18.06 0.34 5.08
N GLN A 17 -18.66 -0.74 4.57
CA GLN A 17 -18.47 -2.08 5.14
C GLN A 17 -17.00 -2.49 5.15
N ILE A 18 -16.26 -2.23 4.07
CA ILE A 18 -14.82 -2.53 3.99
C ILE A 18 -14.05 -1.75 5.05
N PHE A 19 -14.29 -0.44 5.13
CA PHE A 19 -13.54 0.44 6.03
C PHE A 19 -13.85 0.18 7.51
N GLU A 20 -15.12 -0.06 7.86
CA GLU A 20 -15.53 -0.36 9.23
C GLU A 20 -15.02 -1.73 9.71
N ASN A 21 -14.64 -2.61 8.80
CA ASN A 21 -13.99 -3.88 9.13
C ASN A 21 -12.54 -3.72 9.61
N LEU A 22 -11.92 -2.55 9.41
CA LEU A 22 -10.53 -2.30 9.76
C LEU A 22 -10.42 -1.80 11.20
N PRO A 23 -9.55 -2.40 12.04
CA PRO A 23 -9.19 -1.82 13.33
C PRO A 23 -8.65 -0.40 13.14
N ASN A 24 -8.94 0.52 14.08
CA ASN A 24 -8.49 1.91 13.96
C ASN A 24 -6.98 2.03 13.73
N GLY A 25 -6.18 1.20 14.41
CA GLY A 25 -4.72 1.17 14.25
C GLY A 25 -4.20 0.65 12.90
N ILE A 26 -5.08 0.21 12.00
CA ILE A 26 -4.74 -0.33 10.67
C ILE A 26 -5.20 0.59 9.54
N ARG A 27 -6.26 1.38 9.77
CA ARG A 27 -6.89 2.23 8.74
C ARG A 27 -5.88 3.12 8.00
N PRO A 28 -4.92 3.81 8.65
CA PRO A 28 -3.97 4.65 7.94
C PRO A 28 -3.06 3.85 7.02
N ILE A 29 -2.52 2.73 7.49
CA ILE A 29 -1.60 1.88 6.73
C ILE A 29 -2.32 1.24 5.54
N TRP A 30 -3.54 0.73 5.75
CA TRP A 30 -4.37 0.19 4.66
C TRP A 30 -4.68 1.25 3.60
N ALA A 31 -5.09 2.45 4.02
CA ALA A 31 -5.39 3.55 3.10
C ALA A 31 -4.12 3.98 2.32
N GLY A 32 -2.98 4.06 3.00
CA GLY A 32 -1.69 4.33 2.38
C GLY A 32 -1.27 3.27 1.36
N MET A 33 -1.56 2.00 1.61
CA MET A 33 -1.29 0.94 0.62
C MET A 33 -2.18 1.03 -0.61
N VAL A 34 -3.44 1.46 -0.45
CA VAL A 34 -4.32 1.72 -1.61
C VAL A 34 -3.77 2.88 -2.44
N LEU A 35 -3.27 3.95 -1.78
CA LEU A 35 -2.64 5.08 -2.45
C LEU A 35 -1.35 4.67 -3.18
N SER A 36 -0.49 3.85 -2.55
CA SER A 36 0.80 3.46 -3.13
C SER A 36 0.69 2.57 -4.37
N CYS A 37 -0.45 1.94 -4.62
CA CYS A 37 -0.68 1.21 -5.88
C CYS A 37 -0.46 2.12 -7.11
N PHE A 38 -0.70 3.42 -6.98
CA PHE A 38 -0.60 4.39 -8.07
C PHE A 38 0.78 5.04 -8.21
N ASP A 39 1.69 4.88 -7.24
CA ASP A 39 2.95 5.61 -7.21
C ASP A 39 3.82 5.35 -8.45
N ARG A 40 3.79 4.12 -8.98
CA ARG A 40 4.51 3.75 -10.21
C ARG A 40 3.88 4.28 -11.49
N TYR A 41 2.60 4.67 -11.43
CA TYR A 41 1.83 5.15 -12.58
C TYR A 41 1.86 6.68 -12.68
N ILE A 42 2.35 7.36 -11.64
CA ILE A 42 2.38 8.82 -11.55
C ILE A 42 3.83 9.26 -11.64
N LYS A 43 4.17 9.95 -12.72
CA LYS A 43 5.53 10.37 -13.00
C LYS A 43 6.04 11.42 -12.00
N ASP A 44 5.21 12.41 -11.69
CA ASP A 44 5.55 13.56 -10.86
C ASP A 44 4.63 13.59 -9.64
N ILE A 45 4.94 12.75 -8.65
CA ILE A 45 4.22 12.74 -7.36
C ILE A 45 4.57 14.02 -6.60
N PRO A 46 3.58 14.80 -6.13
CA PRO A 46 3.86 16.02 -5.38
C PRO A 46 4.57 15.71 -4.06
N ILE A 47 5.49 16.58 -3.67
CA ILE A 47 6.20 16.46 -2.37
C ILE A 47 5.19 16.38 -1.22
N SER A 48 4.08 17.12 -1.29
CA SER A 48 3.01 17.07 -0.30
C SER A 48 2.33 15.69 -0.20
N VAL A 49 2.32 14.88 -1.25
CA VAL A 49 1.85 13.49 -1.17
C VAL A 49 2.96 12.58 -0.65
N HIS A 50 4.20 12.76 -1.12
CA HIS A 50 5.33 11.93 -0.68
C HIS A 50 5.62 12.06 0.83
N GLU A 51 5.49 13.26 1.40
CA GLU A 51 5.63 13.52 2.84
C GLU A 51 4.53 12.87 3.70
N LEU A 52 3.43 12.41 3.10
CA LEU A 52 2.37 11.71 3.81
C LEU A 52 2.78 10.29 4.22
N TYR A 53 3.62 9.60 3.45
CA TYR A 53 4.01 8.21 3.73
C TYR A 53 4.75 8.03 5.07
N PRO A 54 5.76 8.85 5.43
CA PRO A 54 6.36 8.80 6.75
C PRO A 54 5.37 9.02 7.90
N ILE A 55 4.34 9.86 7.68
CA ILE A 55 3.29 10.10 8.67
C ILE A 55 2.39 8.86 8.81
N ILE A 56 1.96 8.24 7.71
CA ILE A 56 1.12 7.04 7.73
C ILE A 56 1.79 5.89 8.51
N ASN A 57 3.10 5.71 8.30
CA ASN A 57 3.85 4.59 8.87
C ASN A 57 4.23 4.80 10.35
N ASP A 58 4.05 5.99 10.91
CA ASP A 58 4.39 6.33 12.29
C ASP A 58 3.16 6.86 13.04
N ASN A 59 2.64 6.06 13.99
CA ASN A 59 1.43 6.41 14.72
C ASN A 59 1.60 7.62 15.66
N GLU A 60 2.82 7.97 16.05
CA GLU A 60 3.09 9.17 16.85
C GLU A 60 2.92 10.45 16.01
N LYS A 61 3.11 10.32 14.69
CA LYS A 61 2.97 11.40 13.71
C LYS A 61 1.56 11.54 13.14
N TRP A 62 0.62 10.61 13.37
CA TRP A 62 -0.72 10.67 12.75
C TRP A 62 -1.48 12.00 12.97
N LYS A 63 -1.20 12.72 14.05
CA LYS A 63 -1.73 14.08 14.30
C LYS A 63 -1.28 15.11 13.26
N GLU A 64 -0.11 14.91 12.64
CA GLU A 64 0.48 15.79 11.61
C GLU A 64 -0.24 15.63 10.26
N ALA A 65 -0.99 14.54 10.07
CA ALA A 65 -1.74 14.31 8.83
C ALA A 65 -2.79 15.40 8.54
N HIS A 66 -3.25 16.15 9.54
CA HIS A 66 -4.11 17.31 9.30
C HIS A 66 -3.35 18.44 8.61
N GLU A 67 -2.11 18.72 9.01
CA GLU A 67 -1.27 19.69 8.31
C GLU A 67 -0.94 19.18 6.90
N GLN A 68 -0.66 17.88 6.78
CA GLN A 68 -0.37 17.28 5.49
C GLN A 68 -1.55 17.33 4.52
N PHE A 69 -2.78 17.13 5.01
CA PHE A 69 -3.99 17.37 4.25
C PHE A 69 -4.02 18.79 3.69
N THR A 70 -3.75 19.81 4.52
CA THR A 70 -3.71 21.21 4.07
C THR A 70 -2.67 21.42 2.97
N LYS A 71 -1.46 20.86 3.09
CA LYS A 71 -0.42 20.97 2.05
C LYS A 71 -0.84 20.33 0.73
N ILE A 72 -1.51 19.17 0.78
CA ILE A 72 -2.04 18.50 -0.41
C ILE A 72 -3.12 19.37 -1.06
N SER A 73 -4.05 19.90 -0.27
CA SER A 73 -5.09 20.79 -0.78
C SER A 73 -4.50 22.06 -1.40
N VAL A 74 -3.55 22.74 -0.74
CA VAL A 74 -2.89 23.93 -1.29
C VAL A 74 -2.23 23.62 -2.63
N PHE A 75 -1.46 22.52 -2.72
CA PHE A 75 -0.85 22.09 -3.98
C PHE A 75 -1.91 21.91 -5.07
N TRP A 76 -3.03 21.25 -4.75
CA TRP A 76 -4.10 21.05 -5.72
C TRP A 76 -4.69 22.36 -6.25
N HIS A 77 -4.96 23.33 -5.36
CA HIS A 77 -5.52 24.63 -5.76
C HIS A 77 -4.52 25.47 -6.57
N GLU A 78 -3.23 25.38 -6.27
CA GLU A 78 -2.19 26.11 -7.02
C GLU A 78 -1.84 25.46 -8.37
N ASN A 79 -2.22 24.20 -8.57
CA ASN A 79 -1.90 23.41 -9.76
C ASN A 79 -3.17 22.86 -10.42
N GLU A 80 -4.09 23.73 -10.82
CA GLU A 80 -5.38 23.36 -11.43
C GLU A 80 -5.25 22.43 -12.66
N ASN A 81 -4.10 22.44 -13.34
CA ASN A 81 -3.81 21.58 -14.50
C ASN A 81 -3.07 20.28 -14.15
N TYR A 82 -2.96 19.91 -12.87
CA TYR A 82 -2.33 18.64 -12.48
C TYR A 82 -3.14 17.46 -13.02
N GLU A 83 -2.49 16.60 -13.81
CA GLU A 83 -3.14 15.55 -14.60
C GLU A 83 -3.88 14.49 -13.76
N HIS A 84 -3.50 14.33 -12.48
CA HIS A 84 -4.02 13.28 -11.61
C HIS A 84 -4.79 13.83 -10.39
N ASP A 85 -5.81 14.63 -10.64
CA ASP A 85 -6.72 15.19 -9.61
C ASP A 85 -7.34 14.11 -8.70
N HIS A 86 -7.76 12.98 -9.27
CA HIS A 86 -8.31 11.83 -8.54
C HIS A 86 -7.29 11.20 -7.58
N TYR A 87 -5.99 11.24 -7.92
CA TYR A 87 -4.92 10.80 -7.03
C TYR A 87 -4.73 11.76 -5.86
N LEU A 88 -4.75 13.08 -6.10
CA LEU A 88 -4.70 14.07 -5.02
C LEU A 88 -5.90 13.91 -4.08
N ARG A 89 -7.09 13.68 -4.64
CA ARG A 89 -8.29 13.42 -3.84
C ARG A 89 -8.17 12.14 -3.01
N LEU A 90 -7.56 11.09 -3.56
CA LEU A 90 -7.28 9.87 -2.81
C LEU A 90 -6.30 10.15 -1.67
N ALA A 91 -5.20 10.88 -1.93
CA ALA A 91 -4.22 11.28 -0.93
C ALA A 91 -4.83 12.12 0.21
N GLU A 92 -5.74 13.04 -0.12
CA GLU A 92 -6.52 13.79 0.87
C GLU A 92 -7.33 12.88 1.77
N LEU A 93 -8.06 11.90 1.22
CA LEU A 93 -8.82 10.93 2.03
C LEU A 93 -7.90 10.11 2.94
N VAL A 94 -6.72 9.71 2.44
CA VAL A 94 -5.72 9.01 3.25
C VAL A 94 -5.23 9.89 4.40
N ALA A 95 -4.95 11.17 4.17
CA ALA A 95 -4.55 12.11 5.20
C ALA A 95 -5.67 12.30 6.26
N LYS A 96 -6.93 12.44 5.83
CA LYS A 96 -8.08 12.54 6.73
C LYS A 96 -8.25 11.30 7.61
N VAL A 97 -8.19 10.11 7.01
CA VAL A 97 -8.28 8.85 7.75
C VAL A 97 -7.12 8.69 8.73
N THR A 98 -5.91 9.08 8.33
CA THR A 98 -4.72 9.06 9.18
C THR A 98 -4.91 9.95 10.40
N TYR A 99 -5.35 11.19 10.19
CA TYR A 99 -5.61 12.12 11.28
C TYR A 99 -6.73 11.61 12.20
N ASN A 100 -7.85 11.16 11.65
CA ASN A 100 -8.98 10.64 12.44
C ASN A 100 -8.55 9.45 13.31
N SER A 101 -7.64 8.61 12.81
CA SER A 101 -7.10 7.48 13.58
C SER A 101 -6.16 7.89 14.72
N SER A 102 -5.66 9.14 14.74
CA SER A 102 -4.84 9.67 15.84
C SER A 102 -5.62 9.93 17.14
N GLY A 103 -6.96 10.01 17.05
CA GLY A 103 -7.83 10.32 18.20
C GLY A 103 -7.76 11.78 18.68
N ARG A 104 -7.16 12.68 17.89
CA ARG A 104 -7.12 14.12 18.20
C ARG A 104 -8.49 14.79 18.01
N PRO A 105 -8.74 15.93 18.71
CA PRO A 105 -9.97 16.72 18.54
C PRO A 105 -10.14 17.26 17.11
N ALA A 106 -11.35 17.74 16.79
CA ALA A 106 -11.71 18.25 15.46
C ALA A 106 -11.39 17.28 14.31
N PRO A 107 -11.88 16.02 14.38
CA PRO A 107 -11.68 15.07 13.28
C PRO A 107 -12.35 15.58 12.01
N PHE A 108 -11.82 15.15 10.87
CA PHE A 108 -12.52 15.26 9.59
C PHE A 108 -13.77 14.36 9.57
N ASP A 109 -14.56 14.45 8.50
CA ASP A 109 -15.76 13.66 8.30
C ASP A 109 -15.49 12.16 8.51
N SER A 110 -16.29 11.51 9.37
CA SER A 110 -16.10 10.11 9.76
C SER A 110 -16.24 9.13 8.60
N ASP A 111 -16.95 9.54 7.54
CA ASP A 111 -17.19 8.79 6.32
C ASP A 111 -16.06 8.91 5.28
N SER A 112 -15.02 9.72 5.53
CA SER A 112 -13.90 9.91 4.59
C SER A 112 -13.30 8.59 4.09
N GLY A 113 -13.19 7.59 4.98
CA GLY A 113 -12.66 6.27 4.63
C GLY A 113 -13.59 5.43 3.74
N TYR A 114 -14.88 5.73 3.70
CA TYR A 114 -15.87 4.98 2.92
C TYR A 114 -15.70 5.21 1.42
N TYR A 115 -15.16 6.37 1.03
CA TYR A 115 -14.95 6.74 -0.37
C TYR A 115 -13.66 6.15 -0.96
N ILE A 116 -12.69 5.74 -0.13
CA ILE A 116 -11.39 5.24 -0.60
C ILE A 116 -11.54 4.08 -1.61
N PRO A 117 -12.33 3.02 -1.34
CA PRO A 117 -12.43 1.89 -2.27
C PRO A 117 -12.99 2.30 -3.65
N GLY A 118 -14.04 3.11 -3.66
CA GLY A 118 -14.68 3.52 -4.90
C GLY A 118 -13.80 4.45 -5.72
N LEU A 119 -13.19 5.44 -5.05
CA LEU A 119 -12.30 6.40 -5.69
C LEU A 119 -11.05 5.72 -6.27
N ALA A 120 -10.41 4.82 -5.53
CA ALA A 120 -9.24 4.11 -6.00
C ALA A 120 -9.58 3.22 -7.21
N LEU A 121 -10.71 2.52 -7.20
CA LEU A 121 -11.12 1.72 -8.35
C LEU A 121 -11.43 2.59 -9.58
N ASN A 122 -12.06 3.75 -9.41
CA ASN A 122 -12.28 4.69 -10.51
C ASN A 122 -10.96 5.23 -11.07
N LEU A 123 -10.01 5.59 -10.20
CA LEU A 123 -8.68 6.02 -10.63
C LEU A 123 -7.94 4.92 -11.40
N ALA A 124 -8.02 3.66 -10.95
CA ALA A 124 -7.42 2.54 -11.66
C ALA A 124 -8.01 2.34 -13.08
N GLU A 125 -9.27 2.70 -13.31
CA GLU A 125 -9.88 2.64 -14.65
C GLU A 125 -9.38 3.73 -15.59
N ILE A 126 -8.98 4.90 -15.07
CA ILE A 126 -8.42 5.98 -15.88
C ILE A 126 -7.08 5.53 -16.51
N PHE A 127 -6.28 4.76 -15.78
CA PHE A 127 -5.01 4.22 -16.28
C PHE A 127 -5.17 3.05 -17.28
N ASP A 128 -6.39 2.48 -17.41
CA ASP A 128 -6.71 1.35 -18.29
C ASP A 128 -5.76 0.14 -18.16
N ASP A 129 -5.27 -0.10 -16.94
CA ASP A 129 -4.36 -1.22 -16.63
C ASP A 129 -5.07 -2.27 -15.77
N TYR A 130 -5.24 -3.47 -16.34
CA TYR A 130 -5.88 -4.60 -15.67
C TYR A 130 -5.13 -5.04 -14.40
N ARG A 131 -3.79 -4.99 -14.40
CA ARG A 131 -2.95 -5.38 -13.25
C ARG A 131 -3.12 -4.39 -12.12
N LEU A 132 -3.09 -3.09 -12.40
CA LEU A 132 -3.37 -2.04 -11.42
C LEU A 132 -4.76 -2.24 -10.80
N LYS A 133 -5.77 -2.48 -11.64
CA LYS A 133 -7.15 -2.69 -11.18
C LYS A 133 -7.28 -3.89 -10.24
N GLU A 134 -6.65 -5.02 -10.57
CA GLU A 134 -6.67 -6.20 -9.71
C GLU A 134 -5.81 -6.02 -8.45
N GLU A 135 -4.70 -5.28 -8.52
CA GLU A 135 -3.88 -4.91 -7.35
C GLU A 135 -4.68 -4.06 -6.37
N VAL A 136 -5.26 -2.95 -6.83
CA VAL A 136 -6.09 -2.04 -6.03
C VAL A 136 -7.24 -2.82 -5.37
N LYS A 137 -7.92 -3.67 -6.13
CA LYS A 137 -9.00 -4.52 -5.62
C LYS A 137 -8.52 -5.52 -4.58
N SER A 138 -7.33 -6.11 -4.77
CA SER A 138 -6.71 -7.02 -3.80
C SER A 138 -6.41 -6.31 -2.47
N VAL A 139 -5.83 -5.10 -2.53
CA VAL A 139 -5.53 -4.28 -1.34
C VAL A 139 -6.81 -3.80 -0.64
N ILE A 140 -7.82 -3.35 -1.39
CA ILE A 140 -9.13 -2.97 -0.86
C ILE A 140 -9.76 -4.13 -0.08
N LEU A 141 -9.69 -5.34 -0.64
CA LEU A 141 -10.32 -6.53 -0.07
C LEU A 141 -9.42 -7.31 0.90
N LEU A 142 -8.22 -6.81 1.18
CA LEU A 142 -7.16 -7.49 1.94
C LEU A 142 -7.67 -8.06 3.27
N PHE A 143 -8.47 -7.27 4.00
CA PHE A 143 -9.03 -7.65 5.30
C PHE A 143 -10.46 -8.17 5.26
N ASN A 144 -11.10 -8.18 4.08
CA ASN A 144 -12.52 -8.53 3.96
C ASN A 144 -12.77 -10.03 4.18
N ARG A 145 -11.78 -10.88 3.91
CA ARG A 145 -11.93 -12.35 3.95
C ARG A 145 -11.78 -12.96 5.34
N HIS A 146 -11.30 -12.21 6.35
CA HIS A 146 -10.90 -12.81 7.64
C HIS A 146 -11.34 -11.99 8.86
N LYS A 147 -12.42 -12.43 9.51
CA LYS A 147 -12.90 -11.88 10.79
C LYS A 147 -11.85 -11.86 11.91
N LYS A 148 -10.78 -12.67 11.82
CA LYS A 148 -9.68 -12.71 12.79
C LYS A 148 -8.88 -11.40 12.85
N PHE A 149 -8.70 -10.70 11.72
CA PHE A 149 -7.91 -9.45 11.70
C PHE A 149 -8.58 -8.31 12.47
N ARG A 150 -9.91 -8.31 12.60
CA ARG A 150 -10.64 -7.36 13.44
C ARG A 150 -10.19 -7.38 14.90
N LYS A 151 -9.76 -8.55 15.40
CA LYS A 151 -9.48 -8.77 16.83
C LYS A 151 -7.99 -8.77 17.17
N ASN A 152 -7.10 -8.88 16.17
CA ASN A 152 -5.67 -9.01 16.41
C ASN A 152 -4.87 -8.03 15.53
N LEU A 153 -4.50 -6.90 16.14
CA LEU A 153 -3.71 -5.85 15.50
C LEU A 153 -2.33 -6.35 15.05
N ALA A 154 -1.68 -7.22 15.84
CA ALA A 154 -0.37 -7.77 15.50
C ALA A 154 -0.47 -8.66 14.26
N THR A 155 -1.49 -9.51 14.17
CA THR A 155 -1.73 -10.33 12.97
C THR A 155 -2.05 -9.47 11.74
N ALA A 156 -2.79 -8.37 11.90
CA ALA A 156 -3.04 -7.44 10.81
C ALA A 156 -1.75 -6.72 10.36
N LYS A 157 -0.90 -6.28 11.29
CA LYS A 157 0.42 -5.71 10.98
C LYS A 157 1.35 -6.70 10.28
N ASP A 158 1.41 -7.95 10.76
CA ASP A 158 2.19 -9.02 10.12
C ASP A 158 1.70 -9.26 8.68
N PHE A 159 0.39 -9.22 8.44
CA PHE A 159 -0.18 -9.39 7.10
C PHE A 159 0.14 -8.23 6.16
N LEU A 160 0.15 -6.99 6.66
CA LEU A 160 0.58 -5.81 5.90
C LEU A 160 2.06 -5.90 5.56
N LEU A 161 2.90 -6.26 6.53
CA LEU A 161 4.33 -6.45 6.32
C LEU A 161 4.58 -7.52 5.25
N TYR A 162 3.88 -8.65 5.31
CA TYR A 162 3.97 -9.70 4.30
C TYR A 162 3.65 -9.19 2.89
N LYS A 163 2.57 -8.40 2.73
CA LYS A 163 2.20 -7.80 1.44
C LYS A 163 3.21 -6.75 0.96
N LYS A 164 3.77 -5.93 1.84
CA LYS A 164 4.82 -4.97 1.45
C LYS A 164 6.11 -5.68 1.00
N ILE A 165 6.46 -6.80 1.63
CA ILE A 165 7.60 -7.63 1.18
C ILE A 165 7.30 -8.24 -0.20
N ASP A 166 6.10 -8.80 -0.40
CA ASP A 166 5.64 -9.28 -1.71
C ASP A 166 5.77 -8.20 -2.80
N ASP A 167 5.39 -6.95 -2.49
CA ASP A 167 5.53 -5.82 -3.41
C ASP A 167 6.99 -5.52 -3.76
N ILE A 168 7.88 -5.45 -2.76
CA ILE A 168 9.31 -5.21 -3.00
C ILE A 168 9.92 -6.35 -3.83
N LEU A 169 9.62 -7.62 -3.52
CA LEU A 169 10.17 -8.74 -4.28
C LEU A 169 9.65 -8.78 -5.72
N TRP A 170 8.36 -8.46 -5.92
CA TRP A 170 7.74 -8.46 -7.24
C TRP A 170 8.22 -7.31 -8.13
N PHE A 171 8.34 -6.10 -7.59
CA PHE A 171 8.61 -4.92 -8.41
C PHE A 171 10.06 -4.48 -8.42
N ASP A 172 10.78 -4.65 -7.32
CA ASP A 172 12.14 -4.12 -7.18
C ASP A 172 13.22 -5.19 -7.32
N TRP A 173 12.99 -6.38 -6.75
CA TRP A 173 14.00 -7.45 -6.79
C TRP A 173 14.07 -8.12 -8.16
N ASP A 174 12.91 -8.59 -8.67
CA ASP A 174 12.68 -9.17 -10.00
C ASP A 174 13.95 -9.60 -10.78
N PRO A 175 14.68 -10.63 -10.31
CA PRO A 175 16.01 -10.96 -10.84
C PRO A 175 16.00 -11.45 -12.28
N ILE A 176 14.84 -11.86 -12.80
CA ILE A 176 14.66 -12.32 -14.18
C ILE A 176 13.79 -11.39 -15.04
N GLY A 177 13.35 -10.24 -14.51
CA GLY A 177 12.64 -9.22 -15.30
C GLY A 177 11.25 -9.67 -15.78
N ILE A 178 10.55 -10.50 -15.02
CA ILE A 178 9.29 -11.12 -15.43
C ILE A 178 8.06 -10.43 -14.86
N ASN A 179 8.22 -9.41 -14.01
CA ASN A 179 7.10 -8.79 -13.32
C ASN A 179 6.06 -8.16 -14.27
N GLU A 180 6.47 -7.83 -15.50
CA GLU A 180 5.62 -7.31 -16.56
C GLU A 180 5.02 -8.37 -17.49
N ILE A 181 5.30 -9.66 -17.33
CA ILE A 181 4.84 -10.70 -18.26
C ILE A 181 4.33 -11.97 -17.59
N ALA A 182 4.78 -12.27 -16.37
CA ALA A 182 4.44 -13.49 -15.66
C ALA A 182 3.41 -13.25 -14.54
N PRO A 183 2.75 -14.31 -14.04
CA PRO A 183 1.93 -14.22 -12.86
C PRO A 183 2.76 -13.97 -11.60
N ARG A 184 2.13 -13.36 -10.60
CA ARG A 184 2.77 -12.92 -9.36
C ARG A 184 3.32 -14.05 -8.48
N ASP A 185 2.80 -15.27 -8.66
CA ASP A 185 3.11 -16.42 -7.81
C ASP A 185 4.54 -16.96 -8.00
N GLU A 186 5.22 -16.58 -9.07
CA GLU A 186 6.64 -16.92 -9.35
C GLU A 186 7.57 -16.56 -8.18
N TYR A 187 7.36 -15.42 -7.53
CA TYR A 187 8.17 -15.01 -6.38
C TYR A 187 7.50 -15.26 -5.03
N GLN A 188 6.23 -15.66 -5.01
CA GLN A 188 5.49 -15.84 -3.76
C GLN A 188 6.04 -16.94 -2.87
N ALA A 189 6.67 -17.96 -3.47
CA ALA A 189 7.30 -19.05 -2.74
C ALA A 189 8.43 -18.59 -1.80
N TYR A 190 9.05 -17.43 -2.07
CA TYR A 190 10.20 -16.92 -1.31
C TYR A 190 9.80 -15.97 -0.17
N ILE A 191 8.61 -15.37 -0.24
CA ILE A 191 8.14 -14.39 0.75
C ILE A 191 8.15 -14.93 2.19
N PRO A 192 7.69 -16.17 2.51
CA PRO A 192 7.66 -16.65 3.89
C PRO A 192 9.02 -16.59 4.59
N GLU A 193 10.09 -16.86 3.84
CA GLU A 193 11.43 -16.87 4.40
C GLU A 193 11.97 -15.44 4.59
N ILE A 194 11.82 -14.57 3.59
CA ILE A 194 12.21 -13.16 3.71
C ILE A 194 11.43 -12.47 4.82
N PHE A 195 10.12 -12.74 4.92
CA PHE A 195 9.28 -12.27 6.01
C PHE A 195 9.83 -12.70 7.38
N ARG A 196 10.25 -13.96 7.53
CA ARG A 196 10.85 -14.45 8.78
C ARG A 196 12.12 -13.68 9.12
N LEU A 197 13.02 -13.47 8.16
CA LEU A 197 14.27 -12.74 8.36
C LEU A 197 14.02 -11.29 8.77
N VAL A 198 13.14 -10.59 8.06
CA VAL A 198 12.72 -9.24 8.44
C VAL A 198 12.17 -9.26 9.86
N LYS A 199 11.24 -10.16 10.20
CA LYS A 199 10.60 -10.18 11.53
C LYS A 199 11.57 -10.40 12.70
N VAL A 200 12.64 -11.19 12.50
CA VAL A 200 13.67 -11.40 13.53
C VAL A 200 14.72 -10.29 13.58
N LYS A 201 14.57 -9.24 12.76
CA LYS A 201 15.53 -8.14 12.60
C LYS A 201 16.91 -8.62 12.19
N ALA A 202 16.94 -9.58 11.26
CA ALA A 202 18.16 -9.99 10.58
C ALA A 202 18.88 -8.74 10.03
N ASP A 203 20.20 -8.75 10.05
CA ASP A 203 20.94 -7.63 9.52
C ASP A 203 20.86 -7.57 7.99
N LYS A 204 21.25 -6.43 7.43
CA LYS A 204 21.21 -6.16 5.98
C LYS A 204 21.94 -7.23 5.17
N GLN A 205 23.10 -7.67 5.65
CA GLN A 205 23.93 -8.65 4.94
C GLN A 205 23.25 -10.02 4.95
N GLU A 206 22.67 -10.44 6.07
CA GLU A 206 21.94 -11.72 6.16
C GLU A 206 20.77 -11.79 5.17
N ILE A 207 19.99 -10.71 5.05
CA ILE A 207 18.88 -10.64 4.08
C ILE A 207 19.43 -10.65 2.65
N ALA A 208 20.47 -9.87 2.36
CA ALA A 208 21.07 -9.79 1.04
C ALA A 208 21.69 -11.12 0.58
N ASP A 209 22.42 -11.80 1.47
CA ASP A 209 22.98 -13.13 1.23
C ASP A 209 21.88 -14.13 0.91
N ARG A 210 20.74 -14.04 1.61
CA ARG A 210 19.62 -14.93 1.32
C ARG A 210 19.02 -14.66 -0.05
N LEU A 211 18.77 -13.40 -0.40
CA LEU A 211 18.28 -13.03 -1.73
C LEU A 211 19.25 -13.49 -2.83
N TYR A 212 20.55 -13.24 -2.65
CA TYR A 212 21.58 -13.65 -3.61
C TYR A 212 21.62 -15.18 -3.79
N LYS A 213 21.44 -15.92 -2.70
CA LYS A 213 21.32 -17.39 -2.75
C LYS A 213 20.07 -17.83 -3.51
N LEU A 214 18.93 -17.15 -3.33
CA LEU A 214 17.72 -17.44 -4.10
C LEU A 214 17.95 -17.19 -5.60
N GLU A 215 18.61 -16.08 -5.97
CA GLU A 215 18.99 -15.79 -7.36
C GLU A 215 19.86 -16.90 -7.95
N CYS A 216 20.94 -17.27 -7.28
CA CYS A 216 21.96 -18.17 -7.83
C CYS A 216 21.56 -19.64 -7.78
N GLU A 217 20.97 -20.11 -6.68
CA GLU A 217 20.73 -21.54 -6.43
C GLU A 217 19.30 -21.98 -6.73
N ASN A 218 18.31 -21.14 -6.41
CA ASN A 218 16.90 -21.50 -6.57
C ASN A 218 16.37 -21.13 -7.96
N ILE A 219 16.69 -19.91 -8.43
CA ILE A 219 16.26 -19.41 -9.75
C ILE A 219 17.28 -19.82 -10.82
N GLY A 220 18.56 -19.87 -10.48
CA GLY A 220 19.62 -20.32 -11.38
C GLY A 220 20.15 -19.23 -12.30
N VAL A 221 20.15 -17.97 -11.84
CA VAL A 221 20.67 -16.82 -12.58
C VAL A 221 21.93 -16.25 -11.95
N ILE A 222 22.69 -15.46 -12.73
CA ILE A 222 23.83 -14.72 -12.21
C ILE A 222 23.28 -13.55 -11.38
N GLY A 223 23.25 -13.74 -10.06
CA GLY A 223 22.79 -12.74 -9.11
C GLY A 223 23.73 -11.54 -8.98
N THR A 224 23.29 -10.50 -8.27
CA THR A 224 24.14 -9.33 -7.96
C THR A 224 23.99 -8.95 -6.50
N MET A 225 25.07 -9.11 -5.72
CA MET A 225 25.07 -8.78 -4.29
C MET A 225 24.72 -7.30 -4.03
N GLU A 226 25.19 -6.38 -4.87
CA GLU A 226 24.86 -4.95 -4.76
C GLU A 226 23.34 -4.70 -4.87
N LYS A 227 22.67 -5.36 -5.83
CA LYS A 227 21.21 -5.30 -5.96
C LYS A 227 20.53 -5.90 -4.73
N CYS A 228 20.98 -7.07 -4.28
CA CYS A 228 20.45 -7.72 -3.08
C CYS A 228 20.57 -6.83 -1.83
N LEU A 229 21.68 -6.11 -1.67
CA LEU A 229 21.88 -5.14 -0.58
C LEU A 229 20.91 -3.96 -0.67
N ALA A 230 20.67 -3.43 -1.87
CA ALA A 230 19.69 -2.36 -2.07
C ALA A 230 18.25 -2.82 -1.75
N ILE A 231 17.90 -4.06 -2.10
CA ILE A 231 16.61 -4.65 -1.73
C ILE A 231 16.52 -4.89 -0.22
N ALA A 232 17.60 -5.36 0.41
CA ALA A 232 17.66 -5.53 1.86
C ALA A 232 17.44 -4.20 2.62
N ASP A 233 18.00 -3.08 2.14
CA ASP A 233 17.72 -1.76 2.71
C ASP A 233 16.23 -1.41 2.64
N LYS A 234 15.60 -1.60 1.48
CA LYS A 234 14.15 -1.36 1.31
C LYS A 234 13.32 -2.21 2.28
N LEU A 235 13.66 -3.48 2.44
CA LEU A 235 12.97 -4.41 3.34
C LEU A 235 13.11 -4.01 4.82
N LEU A 236 14.29 -3.54 5.23
CA LEU A 236 14.54 -3.09 6.61
C LEU A 236 13.84 -1.76 6.94
N ASN A 237 13.64 -0.90 5.95
CA ASN A 237 12.87 0.34 6.10
C ASN A 237 11.35 0.12 6.31
N LEU A 238 10.87 -1.14 6.28
CA LEU A 238 9.48 -1.47 6.58
C LEU A 238 9.18 -1.58 8.09
N GLN A 239 10.20 -1.51 8.95
CA GLN A 239 10.12 -1.77 10.39
C GLN A 239 10.06 -0.52 11.27
#